data_AF-A0A947A072-F1
#
_entry.id   AF-A0A947A072-F1
#
_cell.length_a   1.000
_cell.length_b   1.000
_cell.length_c   1.000
_cell.angle_alpha   90.00
_cell.angle_beta   90.00
_cell.angle_gamma   90.00
#
_symmetry.space_group_name_H-M   'P 1'
#
loop_
_entity.id
_entity.type
_entity.pdbx_description
1 polymer ?
#
loop_
_entity_poly.entity_id
_entity_poly.type
_entity_poly.pdbx_seq_one_letter_code
_entity_poly.pdbx_strand_id
1 'polypeptide(L)'
;MKDLEINAALQIGKSKEEVFNAIIEPDKMSNYFISESTGPLEEGKTVTWKFPEFDMTFPVHGKTIHQPELISFEWEGNPGKMLQVE
;
A
#
# COMPACT_ATOMS: atom_id res chain seq x y z
N MET A 1 -14.03 19.84 -11.28
CA MET A 1 -12.77 19.48 -11.97
C MET A 1 -12.67 17.97 -11.92
N LYS A 2 -12.14 17.31 -12.96
CA LYS A 2 -11.83 15.87 -12.89
C LYS A 2 -10.47 15.73 -12.22
N ASP A 3 -10.36 14.81 -11.27
CA ASP A 3 -9.08 14.40 -10.72
C ASP A 3 -8.25 13.66 -11.77
N LEU A 4 -6.92 13.75 -11.64
CA LEU A 4 -6.00 12.99 -12.49
C LEU A 4 -5.80 11.60 -11.88
N GLU A 5 -5.86 10.57 -12.70
CA GLU A 5 -5.64 9.19 -12.32
C GLU A 5 -4.38 8.65 -12.98
N ILE A 6 -3.57 7.92 -12.21
CA ILE A 6 -2.33 7.30 -12.67
C ILE A 6 -2.54 5.79 -12.74
N ASN A 7 -2.34 5.22 -13.93
CA ASN A 7 -2.46 3.79 -14.16
C ASN A 7 -1.09 3.20 -14.55
N ALA A 8 -0.66 2.15 -13.84
CA ALA A 8 0.58 1.43 -14.12
C ALA A 8 0.35 -0.07 -14.01
N ALA A 9 1.06 -0.86 -14.84
CA ALA A 9 0.96 -2.31 -14.84
C ALA A 9 2.35 -2.95 -14.94
N LEU A 10 2.56 -4.02 -14.17
CA LEU A 10 3.79 -4.81 -14.15
C LEU A 10 3.43 -6.31 -14.15
N GLN A 11 4.12 -7.10 -14.98
CA GLN A 11 3.97 -8.55 -14.98
C GLN A 11 4.92 -9.18 -13.96
N ILE A 12 4.39 -10.04 -13.08
CA ILE A 12 5.17 -10.76 -12.07
C ILE A 12 5.00 -12.26 -12.30
N GLY A 13 6.10 -13.01 -12.39
CA GLY A 13 6.11 -14.45 -12.66
C GLY A 13 5.75 -15.34 -11.46
N LYS A 14 4.89 -14.88 -10.55
CA LYS A 14 4.47 -15.56 -9.32
C LYS A 14 2.94 -15.69 -9.28
N SER A 15 2.40 -16.52 -8.38
CA SER A 15 0.94 -16.64 -8.22
C SER A 15 0.33 -15.35 -7.67
N LYS A 16 -0.96 -15.11 -7.94
CA LYS A 16 -1.67 -13.92 -7.45
C LYS A 16 -1.65 -13.84 -5.92
N GLU A 17 -1.74 -14.98 -5.24
CA GLU A 17 -1.66 -15.11 -3.78
C GLU A 17 -0.29 -14.69 -3.23
N GLU A 18 0.80 -15.09 -3.90
CA GLU A 18 2.15 -14.71 -3.46
C GLU A 18 2.38 -13.21 -3.64
N VAL A 19 1.94 -12.65 -4.77
CA VAL A 19 2.02 -11.21 -5.05
C VAL A 19 1.17 -10.41 -4.07
N PHE A 20 -0.07 -10.83 -3.84
CA PHE A 20 -0.95 -10.19 -2.87
C PHE A 20 -0.34 -10.17 -1.46
N ASN A 21 0.14 -11.33 -1.01
CA ASN A 21 0.77 -11.43 0.31
C ASN A 21 2.08 -10.64 0.39
N ALA A 22 2.79 -10.43 -0.72
CA ALA A 22 3.97 -9.58 -0.74
C ALA A 22 3.64 -8.11 -0.42
N ILE A 23 2.45 -7.65 -0.79
CA ILE A 23 1.96 -6.30 -0.52
C ILE A 23 1.36 -6.20 0.90
N ILE A 24 0.60 -7.19 1.35
CA ILE A 24 -0.04 -7.13 2.68
C ILE A 24 0.96 -7.32 3.83
N GLU A 25 1.95 -8.19 3.68
CA GLU A 25 2.87 -8.55 4.75
C GLU A 25 4.08 -7.59 4.82
N PRO A 26 4.31 -6.91 5.95
CA PRO A 26 5.34 -5.89 6.04
C PRO A 26 6.76 -6.47 5.93
N ASP A 27 6.98 -7.70 6.40
CA ASP A 27 8.26 -8.41 6.25
C ASP A 27 8.63 -8.69 4.79
N LYS A 28 7.62 -8.75 3.90
CA LYS A 28 7.83 -8.93 2.46
C LYS A 28 7.97 -7.58 1.77
N MET A 29 7.03 -6.67 2.02
CA MET A 29 7.01 -5.33 1.41
C MET A 29 8.26 -4.52 1.74
N SER A 30 8.87 -4.76 2.92
CA SER A 30 10.08 -4.06 3.35
C SER A 30 11.32 -4.32 2.49
N ASN A 31 11.29 -5.36 1.66
CA ASN A 31 12.40 -5.68 0.76
C ASN A 31 12.45 -4.78 -0.48
N TYR A 32 11.40 -3.99 -0.76
CA TYR A 32 11.32 -3.21 -2.01
C TYR A 32 10.54 -1.90 -1.95
N PHE A 33 9.78 -1.60 -0.89
CA PHE A 33 8.95 -0.38 -0.84
C PHE A 33 9.06 0.39 0.47
N ILE A 34 8.69 -0.22 1.60
CA ILE A 34 8.77 0.41 2.92
C ILE A 34 10.04 -0.02 3.66
N SER A 35 10.41 0.67 4.73
CA SER A 35 11.42 0.19 5.68
C SER A 35 10.76 -0.49 6.88
N GLU A 36 9.65 0.05 7.37
CA GLU A 36 8.92 -0.45 8.54
C GLU A 36 7.42 -0.27 8.38
N SER A 37 6.64 -1.16 8.99
CA SER A 37 5.20 -1.01 9.18
C SER A 37 4.82 -1.39 10.60
N THR A 38 3.77 -0.78 11.15
CA THR A 38 3.18 -1.21 12.42
C THR A 38 2.42 -2.55 12.35
N GLY A 39 2.16 -3.06 11.14
CA GLY A 39 1.51 -4.35 10.93
C GLY A 39 1.12 -4.62 9.48
N PRO A 40 0.45 -5.76 9.21
CA PRO A 40 -0.13 -6.05 7.91
C PRO A 40 -1.23 -5.08 7.53
N LEU A 41 -1.38 -4.81 6.23
CA LEU A 41 -2.49 -4.00 5.74
C LEU A 41 -3.79 -4.81 5.79
N GLU A 42 -4.77 -4.35 6.56
CA GLU A 42 -6.05 -5.03 6.73
C GLU A 42 -7.21 -4.06 6.46
N GLU A 43 -8.33 -4.60 6.00
CA GLU A 43 -9.53 -3.82 5.72
C GLU A 43 -10.03 -3.10 6.99
N GLY A 44 -10.27 -1.79 6.87
CA GLY A 44 -10.76 -0.94 7.96
C GLY A 44 -9.72 -0.59 9.02
N LYS A 45 -8.47 -1.05 8.91
CA LYS A 45 -7.39 -0.72 9.86
C LYS A 45 -6.44 0.32 9.30
N THR A 46 -5.86 1.11 10.22
CA THR A 46 -4.78 2.05 9.89
C THR A 46 -3.46 1.50 10.38
N VAL A 47 -2.50 1.38 9.46
CA VAL A 47 -1.10 1.07 9.76
C VAL A 47 -0.25 2.30 9.51
N THR A 48 0.94 2.34 10.10
CA THR A 48 1.91 3.41 9.85
C THR A 48 3.07 2.84 9.06
N TRP A 49 3.34 3.40 7.89
CA TRP A 49 4.48 3.04 7.05
C TRP A 49 5.62 4.05 7.23
N LYS A 50 6.84 3.52 7.24
CA LYS A 50 8.06 4.31 7.13
C LYS A 50 8.74 3.97 5.82
N PHE A 51 9.27 4.97 5.13
CA PHE A 51 10.01 4.78 3.89
C PHE A 51 11.52 4.88 4.16
N PRO A 52 12.37 4.13 3.46
CA PRO A 52 13.82 4.22 3.65
C PRO A 52 14.40 5.59 3.26
N GLU A 53 13.71 6.35 2.40
CA GLU A 53 14.15 7.67 1.92
C GLU A 53 13.84 8.82 2.89
N PHE A 54 12.96 8.61 3.88
CA PHE A 54 12.48 9.67 4.77
C PHE A 54 12.52 9.24 6.24
N ASP A 55 12.89 10.17 7.13
CA ASP A 55 12.77 9.97 8.58
C ASP A 55 11.32 10.10 9.10
N MET A 56 10.37 10.36 8.21
CA MET A 56 8.95 10.53 8.51
C MET A 56 8.17 9.23 8.35
N THR A 57 7.04 9.15 9.05
CA THR A 57 6.11 8.04 8.97
C THR A 57 4.75 8.52 8.49
N PHE A 58 4.06 7.69 7.71
CA PHE A 58 2.79 8.03 7.10
C PHE A 58 1.69 7.06 7.53
N PRO A 59 0.53 7.55 8.00
CA PRO A 59 -0.63 6.70 8.25
C PRO A 59 -1.24 6.24 6.93
N VAL A 60 -1.56 4.96 6.84
CA VAL A 60 -2.17 4.30 5.68
C VAL A 60 -3.38 3.52 6.17
N HIS A 61 -4.55 3.80 5.59
CA HIS A 61 -5.81 3.18 5.98
C HIS A 61 -6.28 2.20 4.91
N GLY A 62 -6.41 0.92 5.27
CA GLY A 62 -6.90 -0.14 4.38
C GLY A 62 -8.40 0.04 4.11
N LYS A 63 -8.79 0.10 2.83
CA LYS A 63 -10.17 0.38 2.41
C LYS A 63 -10.94 -0.88 2.04
N THR A 64 -10.55 -1.52 0.96
CA THR A 64 -11.18 -2.74 0.46
C THR A 64 -10.08 -3.74 0.18
N ILE A 65 -10.12 -4.89 0.86
CA ILE A 65 -9.08 -5.92 0.72
C ILE A 65 -9.76 -7.24 0.34
N HIS A 66 -9.80 -7.54 -0.95
CA HIS A 66 -10.35 -8.79 -1.47
C HIS A 66 -9.22 -9.71 -1.91
N GLN A 67 -8.87 -10.67 -1.06
CA GLN A 67 -7.76 -11.58 -1.35
C GLN A 67 -8.13 -12.57 -2.47
N PRO A 68 -7.24 -12.84 -3.46
CA PRO A 68 -5.96 -12.19 -3.78
C PRO A 68 -6.09 -11.24 -5.00
N GLU A 69 -7.18 -10.49 -5.11
CA GLU A 69 -7.62 -9.81 -6.34
C GLU A 69 -7.55 -8.28 -6.24
N LEU A 70 -7.75 -7.69 -5.06
CA LEU A 70 -7.79 -6.24 -4.87
C LEU A 70 -7.20 -5.83 -3.52
N ILE A 71 -6.35 -4.80 -3.54
CA ILE A 71 -5.85 -4.11 -2.37
C ILE A 71 -6.10 -2.62 -2.60
N SER A 72 -7.05 -2.04 -1.87
CA SER A 72 -7.28 -0.60 -1.87
C SER A 72 -6.95 0.01 -0.52
N PHE A 73 -6.29 1.16 -0.54
CA PHE A 73 -5.97 1.93 0.65
C PHE A 73 -5.94 3.43 0.37
N GLU A 74 -6.04 4.23 1.42
CA GLU A 74 -5.88 5.68 1.35
C GLU A 74 -4.70 6.14 2.21
N TRP A 75 -3.97 7.14 1.72
CA TRP A 75 -2.81 7.70 2.40
C TRP A 75 -2.54 9.14 1.96
N GLU A 76 -1.82 9.91 2.79
CA GLU A 76 -1.44 11.29 2.48
C GLU A 76 -0.19 11.32 1.57
N GLY A 77 -0.37 11.10 0.27
CA GLY A 77 0.74 11.12 -0.69
C GLY A 77 1.24 12.53 -1.05
N ASN A 78 0.52 13.58 -0.66
CA ASN A 78 0.94 14.99 -0.78
C ASN A 78 0.36 15.80 0.38
N PRO A 79 1.08 16.77 0.96
CA PRO A 79 0.59 17.54 2.11
C PRO A 79 -0.83 18.08 1.91
N GLY A 80 -1.73 17.72 2.81
CA GLY A 80 -3.15 18.08 2.81
C GLY A 80 -4.02 17.35 1.78
N LYS A 81 -3.51 16.31 1.12
CA LYS A 81 -4.25 15.51 0.13
C LYS A 81 -4.17 14.02 0.44
N MET A 82 -5.32 13.47 0.83
CA MET A 82 -5.55 12.03 0.88
C MET A 82 -5.73 11.49 -0.54
N LEU A 83 -4.92 10.51 -0.91
CA LEU A 83 -4.96 9.82 -2.20
C LEU A 83 -5.41 8.38 -1.97
N GLN A 84 -6.28 7.90 -2.85
CA GLN A 84 -6.73 6.52 -2.88
C GLN A 84 -5.92 5.73 -3.91
N VAL A 85 -5.54 4.51 -3.53
CA VAL A 85 -4.89 3.51 -4.39
C VAL A 85 -5.83 2.33 -4.51
N GLU A 86 -5.97 1.78 -5.72
CA GLU A 86 -6.84 0.65 -6.09
C GLU A 86 -6.14 -0.29 -7.06
#